data_AF-A0A9J7BMB3-F1
#
_entry.id   AF-A0A9J7BMB3-F1
#
_cell.length_a   1.000
_cell.length_b   1.000
_cell.length_c   1.000
_cell.angle_alpha   90.00
_cell.angle_beta   90.00
_cell.angle_gamma   90.00
#
_symmetry.space_group_name_H-M   'P 1'
#
loop_
_entity.id
_entity.type
_entity.pdbx_description
1 polymer ?
#
loop_
_entity_poly.entity_id
_entity_poly.type
_entity_poly.pdbx_seq_one_letter_code
_entity_poly.pdbx_strand_id
1 'polypeptide(L)'
;MIDETQLPYLTAHQQEVLRRFAWMEASVEELRTSMTGVFEFELQRGHRAARTWFRMPEPGIAITRRHLENALNRKREGRIEERDLVEWATIILLNDAYVLDTGDEDLIAEWLNDISLHLDAS
;
A
#
# COMPACT_ATOMS: atom_id res chain seq x y z
N MET A 1 15.76 14.46 -11.76
CA MET A 1 15.82 13.03 -11.40
C MET A 1 16.60 12.92 -10.11
N ILE A 2 16.02 12.29 -9.09
CA ILE A 2 16.76 11.94 -7.87
C ILE A 2 17.67 10.77 -8.24
N ASP A 3 18.92 10.81 -7.84
CA ASP A 3 19.85 9.70 -8.01
C ASP A 3 19.47 8.59 -7.01
N GLU A 4 18.97 7.45 -7.50
CA GLU A 4 18.56 6.30 -6.69
C GLU A 4 19.71 5.72 -5.84
N THR A 5 20.96 5.99 -6.23
CA THR A 5 22.12 5.57 -5.45
C THR A 5 22.25 6.33 -4.13
N GLN A 6 21.64 7.52 -4.05
CA GLN A 6 21.63 8.39 -2.86
C GLN A 6 20.43 8.13 -1.94
N LEU A 7 19.44 7.33 -2.38
CA LEU A 7 18.28 7.00 -1.56
C LEU A 7 18.63 5.97 -0.48
N PRO A 8 18.12 6.14 0.76
CA PRO A 8 18.32 5.17 1.82
C PRO A 8 17.57 3.87 1.53
N TYR A 9 18.10 2.76 2.05
CA TYR A 9 17.34 1.52 2.14
C TYR A 9 16.33 1.61 3.28
N LEU A 10 15.20 0.92 3.12
CA LEU A 10 14.26 0.72 4.22
C LEU A 10 14.90 -0.12 5.33
N THR A 11 14.74 0.35 6.56
CA THR A 11 15.14 -0.42 7.75
C THR A 11 14.32 -1.70 7.87
N ALA A 12 14.82 -2.69 8.63
CA ALA A 12 14.08 -3.93 8.90
C ALA A 12 12.69 -3.67 9.52
N HIS A 13 12.59 -2.67 10.39
CA HIS A 13 11.32 -2.26 11.00
C HIS A 13 10.33 -1.70 9.97
N GLN A 14 10.79 -0.81 9.08
CA GLN A 14 9.95 -0.26 8.01
C GLN A 14 9.46 -1.32 7.04
N GLN A 15 10.34 -2.25 6.63
CA GLN A 15 9.95 -3.38 5.79
C GLN A 15 8.89 -4.25 6.49
N GLU A 16 9.04 -4.49 7.80
CA GLU A 16 8.08 -5.27 8.55
C GLU A 16 6.71 -4.59 8.65
N VAL A 17 6.68 -3.28 8.89
CA VAL A 17 5.43 -2.51 8.90
C VAL A 17 4.74 -2.55 7.55
N LEU A 18 5.49 -2.46 6.44
CA LEU A 18 4.92 -2.59 5.09
C LEU A 18 4.34 -3.99 4.84
N ARG A 19 5.00 -5.06 5.31
CA ARG A 19 4.45 -6.42 5.21
C ARG A 19 3.17 -6.58 6.01
N ARG A 20 3.15 -6.13 7.26
CA ARG A 20 1.95 -6.13 8.11
C ARG A 20 0.82 -5.30 7.50
N PHE A 21 1.15 -4.14 6.92
CA PHE A 21 0.17 -3.30 6.23
C PHE A 21 -0.46 -4.01 5.02
N ALA A 22 0.34 -4.70 4.20
CA ALA A 22 -0.18 -5.51 3.09
C ALA A 22 -1.19 -6.57 3.57
N TRP A 23 -1.00 -7.11 4.78
CA TRP A 23 -1.90 -8.07 5.43
C TRP A 23 -3.06 -7.45 6.23
N MET A 24 -3.24 -6.13 6.21
CA MET A 24 -4.23 -5.42 7.04
C MET A 24 -4.01 -5.63 8.56
N GLU A 25 -2.75 -5.76 8.97
CA GLU A 25 -2.31 -5.97 10.36
C GLU A 25 -1.59 -4.75 10.95
N ALA A 26 -1.37 -3.72 10.15
CA ALA A 26 -0.90 -2.40 10.57
C ALA A 26 -1.90 -1.34 10.11
N SER A 27 -2.13 -0.31 10.94
CA SER A 27 -3.00 0.80 10.57
C SER A 27 -2.30 1.80 9.64
N VAL A 28 -3.08 2.68 9.01
CA VAL A 28 -2.54 3.80 8.23
C VAL A 28 -1.68 4.74 9.11
N GLU A 29 -2.06 4.92 10.38
CA GLU A 29 -1.31 5.74 11.34
C GLU A 29 0.03 5.10 11.71
N GLU A 30 0.04 3.78 11.94
CA GLU A 30 1.27 3.02 12.19
C GLU A 30 2.22 3.12 10.98
N LEU A 31 1.70 2.90 9.77
CA LEU A 31 2.47 3.04 8.54
C LEU A 31 3.04 4.46 8.40
N ARG A 32 2.21 5.49 8.58
CA ARG A 32 2.62 6.89 8.48
C ARG A 32 3.75 7.21 9.46
N THR A 33 3.62 6.76 10.70
CA THR A 33 4.63 7.01 11.75
C THR A 33 5.95 6.33 11.40
N SER A 34 5.92 5.03 11.08
CA SER A 34 7.12 4.24 10.82
C SER A 34 7.86 4.64 9.52
N MET A 35 7.13 5.20 8.57
CA MET A 35 7.67 5.62 7.27
C MET A 35 8.02 7.11 7.19
N THR A 36 7.95 7.84 8.32
CA THR A 36 8.29 9.27 8.37
C THR A 36 9.66 9.55 7.75
N GLY A 37 9.70 10.50 6.81
CA GLY A 37 10.92 10.92 6.13
C GLY A 37 11.39 10.01 4.99
N VAL A 38 10.74 8.87 4.75
CA VAL A 38 11.03 7.98 3.61
C VAL A 38 9.83 7.70 2.72
N PHE A 39 8.60 7.80 3.24
CA PHE A 39 7.38 7.74 2.45
C PHE A 39 6.31 8.63 3.07
N GLU A 40 5.83 9.59 2.29
CA GLU A 40 4.75 10.49 2.68
C GLU A 40 3.60 10.37 1.70
N PHE A 41 2.38 10.40 2.21
CA PHE A 41 1.20 10.27 1.38
C PHE A 41 0.01 11.08 1.93
N GLU A 42 -0.80 11.58 1.01
CA GLU A 42 -2.03 12.31 1.25
C GLU A 42 -3.19 11.54 0.61
N LEU A 43 -4.18 11.18 1.44
CA LEU A 43 -5.41 10.52 1.03
C LEU A 43 -6.57 11.45 1.37
N GLN A 44 -6.81 12.43 0.51
CA GLN A 44 -7.96 13.33 0.64
C GLN A 44 -8.90 13.11 -0.54
N ARG A 45 -10.18 13.46 -0.37
CA ARG A 45 -11.16 13.34 -1.44
C ARG A 45 -10.72 14.19 -2.63
N GLY A 46 -10.61 13.59 -3.81
CA GLY A 46 -10.15 14.26 -5.04
C GLY A 46 -8.65 14.61 -5.06
N HIS A 47 -7.87 14.25 -4.04
CA HIS A 47 -6.42 14.41 -4.05
C HIS A 47 -5.71 13.23 -3.40
N ARG A 48 -4.99 12.46 -4.22
CA ARG A 48 -4.19 11.33 -3.80
C ARG A 48 -2.79 11.50 -4.35
N ALA A 49 -1.83 11.59 -3.45
CA ALA A 49 -0.44 11.75 -3.80
C ALA A 49 0.42 10.98 -2.82
N ALA A 50 1.53 10.44 -3.30
CA ALA A 50 2.57 9.91 -2.46
C ALA A 50 3.93 10.36 -2.98
N ARG A 51 4.90 10.35 -2.07
CA ARG A 51 6.30 10.64 -2.34
C ARG A 51 7.14 9.58 -1.66
N THR A 52 8.04 9.00 -2.44
CA THR A 52 8.98 7.98 -2.00
C THR A 52 10.39 8.56 -1.96
N TRP A 53 11.08 8.37 -0.85
CA TRP A 53 12.50 8.69 -0.65
C TRP A 53 13.23 7.49 -0.06
N PHE A 54 12.95 6.30 -0.57
CA PHE A 54 13.71 5.08 -0.29
C PHE A 54 14.03 4.36 -1.60
N ARG A 55 15.07 3.54 -1.59
CA ARG A 55 15.33 2.62 -2.71
C ARG A 55 14.36 1.46 -2.66
N MET A 56 13.72 1.16 -3.80
CA MET A 56 12.84 0.00 -3.95
C MET A 56 13.51 -1.26 -3.36
N PRO A 57 12.84 -1.99 -2.46
CA PRO A 57 13.37 -3.23 -1.89
C PRO A 57 13.61 -4.27 -2.98
N GLU A 58 14.70 -5.04 -2.84
CA GLU A 58 14.98 -6.21 -3.67
C GLU A 58 15.09 -7.45 -2.77
N PRO A 59 14.13 -8.39 -2.80
CA PRO A 59 12.89 -8.34 -3.57
C PRO A 59 11.86 -7.34 -3.01
N GLY A 60 11.00 -6.83 -3.88
CA GLY A 60 9.82 -6.05 -3.49
C GLY A 60 8.83 -6.86 -2.65
N ILE A 61 7.91 -6.19 -1.96
CA ILE A 61 6.87 -6.85 -1.18
C ILE A 61 5.74 -7.27 -2.12
N ALA A 62 5.67 -8.56 -2.42
CA ALA A 62 4.70 -9.12 -3.34
C ALA A 62 3.26 -9.02 -2.80
N ILE A 63 2.39 -8.33 -3.54
CA ILE A 63 0.94 -8.34 -3.35
C ILE A 63 0.37 -9.45 -4.23
N THR A 64 -0.34 -10.36 -3.58
CA THR A 64 -0.88 -11.59 -4.18
C THR A 64 -2.39 -11.62 -4.04
N ARG A 65 -3.06 -12.53 -4.76
CA ARG A 65 -4.51 -12.76 -4.60
C ARG A 65 -4.93 -12.99 -3.14
N ARG A 66 -4.09 -13.63 -2.32
CA ARG A 66 -4.37 -13.88 -0.90
C ARG A 66 -4.50 -12.60 -0.07
N HIS A 67 -3.75 -11.55 -0.42
CA HIS A 67 -3.86 -10.26 0.27
C HIS A 67 -5.20 -9.60 -0.03
N LEU A 68 -5.64 -9.64 -1.30
CA LEU A 68 -6.96 -9.16 -1.72
C LEU A 68 -8.09 -9.94 -1.05
N GLU A 69 -8.02 -11.27 -1.07
CA GLU A 69 -9.00 -12.13 -0.41
C GLU A 69 -9.10 -11.82 1.09
N ASN A 70 -7.96 -11.64 1.78
CA ASN A 70 -7.94 -11.24 3.18
C ASN A 70 -8.62 -9.88 3.41
N ALA A 71 -8.26 -8.86 2.62
CA ALA A 71 -8.84 -7.52 2.75
C ALA A 71 -10.36 -7.53 2.50
N LEU A 72 -10.82 -8.20 1.45
CA LEU A 72 -12.24 -8.34 1.11
C LEU A 72 -13.02 -9.13 2.16
N ASN A 73 -12.44 -10.22 2.69
CA ASN A 73 -13.07 -11.01 3.76
C ASN A 73 -13.20 -10.18 5.04
N ARG A 74 -12.19 -9.39 5.42
CA ARG A 74 -12.28 -8.49 6.58
C ARG A 74 -13.40 -7.47 6.43
N LYS A 75 -13.59 -6.89 5.23
CA LYS A 75 -14.74 -6.00 4.95
C LYS A 75 -16.06 -6.75 5.08
N ARG A 76 -16.17 -7.94 4.47
CA ARG A 76 -17.39 -8.78 4.54
C ARG A 76 -17.76 -9.15 5.98
N GLU A 77 -16.77 -9.38 6.82
CA GLU A 77 -16.95 -9.72 8.23
C GLU A 77 -17.18 -8.49 9.14
N GLY A 78 -17.19 -7.27 8.59
CA GLY A 78 -17.36 -6.03 9.35
C GLY A 78 -16.20 -5.71 10.29
N ARG A 79 -15.00 -6.24 10.02
CA ARG A 79 -13.79 -5.96 10.81
C ARG A 79 -13.10 -4.66 10.41
N ILE A 80 -13.41 -4.17 9.22
CA ILE A 80 -12.93 -2.92 8.64
C ILE A 80 -14.09 -2.26 7.90
N GLU A 81 -14.04 -0.95 7.77
CA GLU A 81 -14.98 -0.19 6.98
C GLU A 81 -14.55 -0.15 5.50
N GLU A 82 -15.45 0.26 4.63
CA GLU A 82 -15.14 0.48 3.21
C GLU A 82 -13.97 1.46 3.03
N ARG A 83 -13.95 2.51 3.84
CA ARG A 83 -12.89 3.51 3.82
C ARG A 83 -11.50 2.91 4.07
N ASP A 84 -11.38 2.00 5.04
CA ASP A 84 -10.11 1.34 5.35
C ASP A 84 -9.61 0.51 4.16
N LEU A 85 -10.53 -0.19 3.50
CA LEU A 85 -10.21 -0.98 2.31
C LEU A 85 -9.72 -0.09 1.16
N VAL A 86 -10.33 1.09 0.99
CA VAL A 86 -9.94 2.03 -0.07
C VAL A 86 -8.59 2.69 0.23
N GLU A 87 -8.36 3.10 1.48
CA GLU A 87 -7.07 3.66 1.91
C GLU A 87 -5.94 2.63 1.73
N TRP A 88 -6.19 1.37 2.09
CA TRP A 88 -5.26 0.26 1.87
C TRP A 88 -4.91 0.06 0.39
N ALA A 89 -5.92 -0.07 -0.49
CA ALA A 89 -5.70 -0.28 -1.91
C ALA A 89 -4.96 0.91 -2.55
N THR A 90 -5.32 2.12 -2.14
CA THR A 90 -4.65 3.35 -2.62
C THR A 90 -3.18 3.38 -2.22
N ILE A 91 -2.86 3.06 -0.96
CA ILE A 91 -1.46 3.04 -0.49
C ILE A 91 -0.66 1.96 -1.21
N ILE A 92 -1.23 0.78 -1.45
CA ILE A 92 -0.55 -0.28 -2.21
C ILE A 92 -0.17 0.21 -3.61
N LEU A 93 -1.10 0.88 -4.30
CA LEU A 93 -0.85 1.39 -5.65
C LEU A 93 0.15 2.55 -5.71
N LEU A 94 0.29 3.31 -4.62
CA LEU A 94 1.13 4.51 -4.56
C LEU A 94 2.54 4.27 -3.98
N ASN A 95 2.79 3.10 -3.39
CA ASN A 95 4.04 2.82 -2.67
C ASN A 95 4.92 1.86 -3.47
N ASP A 96 6.07 2.37 -3.93
CA ASP A 96 7.02 1.65 -4.78
C ASP A 96 7.64 0.39 -4.11
N ALA A 97 7.44 0.19 -2.81
CA ALA A 97 7.89 -1.03 -2.14
C ALA A 97 7.04 -2.26 -2.48
N TYR A 98 5.82 -2.06 -2.98
CA TYR A 98 4.93 -3.15 -3.37
C TYR A 98 5.08 -3.50 -4.84
N VAL A 99 5.12 -4.80 -5.11
CA VAL A 99 5.12 -5.34 -6.47
C VAL A 99 3.94 -6.30 -6.60
N LEU A 100 3.27 -6.31 -7.74
CA LEU A 100 2.19 -7.25 -7.97
C LEU A 100 2.77 -8.62 -8.35
N ASP A 101 2.13 -9.69 -7.87
CA ASP A 101 2.53 -11.03 -8.24
C ASP A 101 2.40 -11.24 -9.75
N THR A 102 3.50 -11.59 -10.42
CA THR A 102 3.55 -11.73 -11.88
C THR A 102 2.60 -12.79 -12.44
N GLY A 103 2.14 -13.75 -11.62
CA GLY A 103 1.18 -14.76 -12.04
C GLY A 103 -0.25 -14.23 -12.15
N ASP A 104 -0.58 -13.17 -11.41
CA ASP A 104 -1.93 -12.62 -11.28
C ASP A 104 -1.97 -11.08 -11.42
N GLU A 105 -0.90 -10.47 -11.94
CA GLU A 105 -0.66 -9.01 -11.94
C GLU A 105 -1.84 -8.22 -12.50
N ASP A 106 -2.33 -8.58 -13.69
CA ASP A 106 -3.43 -7.88 -14.36
C ASP A 106 -4.72 -7.89 -13.50
N LEU A 107 -5.06 -9.04 -12.93
CA LEU A 107 -6.26 -9.19 -12.09
C LEU A 107 -6.13 -8.41 -10.79
N ILE A 108 -4.94 -8.46 -10.16
CA ILE A 108 -4.67 -7.77 -8.91
C ILE A 108 -4.71 -6.25 -9.15
N ALA A 109 -4.12 -5.79 -10.25
CA ALA A 109 -4.14 -4.38 -10.64
C ALA A 109 -5.57 -3.89 -10.87
N GLU A 110 -6.41 -4.66 -11.58
CA GLU A 110 -7.82 -4.34 -11.81
C GLU A 110 -8.56 -4.17 -10.47
N TRP A 111 -8.48 -5.16 -9.57
CA TRP A 111 -9.16 -5.09 -8.27
C TRP A 111 -8.69 -3.94 -7.40
N LEU A 112 -7.38 -3.68 -7.34
CA LEU A 112 -6.84 -2.58 -6.56
C LEU A 112 -7.31 -1.23 -7.11
N ASN A 113 -7.33 -1.06 -8.43
CA ASN A 113 -7.82 0.15 -9.05
C ASN A 113 -9.32 0.36 -8.80
N ASP A 114 -10.14 -0.66 -8.99
CA ASP A 114 -11.58 -0.60 -8.72
C ASP A 114 -11.85 -0.18 -7.27
N ILE A 115 -11.22 -0.87 -6.31
CA ILE A 115 -11.35 -0.54 -4.88
C ILE A 115 -10.91 0.90 -4.63
N SER A 116 -9.75 1.30 -5.15
CA SER A 116 -9.18 2.63 -4.98
C SER A 116 -10.15 3.71 -5.46
N LEU A 117 -10.81 3.57 -6.61
CA LEU A 117 -11.66 4.61 -7.20
C LEU A 117 -12.84 5.05 -6.30
N HIS A 118 -13.27 4.24 -5.34
CA HIS A 118 -14.39 4.54 -4.45
C HIS A 118 -14.16 5.73 -3.48
N LEU A 119 -12.92 6.16 -3.26
CA LEU A 119 -12.60 7.33 -2.42
C LEU A 119 -13.13 8.65 -3.03
N ASP A 120 -13.35 8.73 -4.35
CA ASP A 120 -13.84 9.96 -5.01
C ASP A 120 -15.38 10.04 -5.04
N ALA A 121 -16.05 8.89 -4.91
CA ALA A 121 -17.50 8.77 -5.01
C ALA A 121 -18.28 9.13 -3.72
N SER A 122 -17.61 9.16 -2.56
CA SER A 122 -18.23 9.39 -1.23
C SER A 122 -18.09 10.81 -0.75
#